data_AF-A0AA48R9K3-F1
#
_entry.id   AF-A0AA48R9K3-F1
#
_cell.length_a   1.000
_cell.length_b   1.000
_cell.length_c   1.000
_cell.angle_alpha   90.00
_cell.angle_beta   90.00
_cell.angle_gamma   90.00
#
_symmetry.space_group_name_H-M   'P 1'
#
loop_
_entity.id
_entity.type
_entity.pdbx_description
1 polymer ?
#
loop_
_entity_poly.entity_id
_entity_poly.type
_entity_poly.pdbx_seq_one_letter_code
_entity_poly.pdbx_strand_id
1 'polypeptide(L)'
;MVANFDSVQLIGKEQFEAVSAAAAAVTKGWQSIAAETTDYSKKSFEKSRLLAEKLITVKKIDEALALQTDFAKSAYEDFVAEATKIGELYSSIAKEVFKPIESATKTFTAAE
;
A
#
# COMPACT_ATOMS: atom_id res chain seq x y z
N MET A 1 -1.50 48.02 7.31
CA MET A 1 -2.07 46.84 6.64
C MET A 1 -0.93 46.06 5.95
N VAL A 2 0.02 45.54 6.74
CA VAL A 2 1.23 44.82 6.25
C VAL A 2 1.15 43.31 6.56
N ALA A 3 0.15 42.88 7.32
CA ALA A 3 -0.07 41.48 7.73
C ALA A 3 -0.52 40.52 6.59
N ASN A 4 -0.55 40.98 5.33
CA ASN A 4 -1.05 40.17 4.20
C ASN A 4 0.05 39.65 3.27
N PHE A 5 1.21 40.29 3.16
CA PHE A 5 2.26 39.84 2.23
C PHE A 5 3.06 38.67 2.78
N ASP A 6 3.51 38.77 4.04
CA ASP A 6 4.20 37.66 4.72
C ASP A 6 3.29 36.43 4.82
N SER A 7 2.02 36.62 5.16
CA SER A 7 1.02 35.54 5.24
C SER A 7 0.79 34.86 3.89
N VAL A 8 0.66 35.63 2.79
CA VAL A 8 0.52 35.07 1.44
C VAL A 8 1.77 34.31 1.01
N GLN A 9 2.96 34.80 1.38
CA GLN A 9 4.23 34.16 1.06
C GLN A 9 4.46 32.88 1.89
N LEU A 10 4.00 32.86 3.14
CA LEU A 10 4.03 31.70 4.04
C LEU A 10 3.06 30.61 3.57
N ILE A 11 1.83 30.99 3.21
CA ILE A 11 0.85 30.08 2.58
C ILE A 11 1.42 29.49 1.28
N GLY A 12 2.08 30.30 0.44
CA GLY A 12 2.72 29.82 -0.78
C GLY A 12 3.82 28.77 -0.52
N LYS A 13 4.64 28.96 0.52
CA LYS A 13 5.64 27.98 0.94
C LYS A 13 5.03 26.69 1.48
N GLU A 14 4.07 26.80 2.39
CA GLU A 14 3.39 25.64 2.99
C GLU A 14 2.67 24.79 1.92
N GLN A 15 2.04 25.43 0.94
CA GLN A 15 1.41 24.74 -0.19
C GLN A 15 2.43 24.03 -1.09
N PHE A 16 3.59 24.66 -1.35
CA PHE A 16 4.66 24.03 -2.11
C PHE A 16 5.25 22.82 -1.37
N GLU A 17 5.52 22.95 -0.08
CA GLU A 17 5.99 21.84 0.76
C GLU A 17 4.96 20.70 0.80
N ALA A 18 3.68 21.02 0.96
CA ALA A 18 2.58 20.05 0.91
C ALA A 18 2.51 19.27 -0.41
N VAL A 19 2.58 19.97 -1.55
CA VAL A 19 2.59 19.33 -2.88
C VAL A 19 3.82 18.45 -3.06
N SER A 20 4.99 18.92 -2.60
CA SER A 20 6.23 18.14 -2.66
C SER A 20 6.15 16.86 -1.83
N ALA A 21 5.56 16.94 -0.63
CA ALA A 21 5.35 15.80 0.26
C ALA A 21 4.34 14.80 -0.32
N ALA A 22 3.24 15.29 -0.90
CA ALA A 22 2.26 14.47 -1.59
C ALA A 22 2.88 13.72 -2.79
N ALA A 23 3.68 14.42 -3.61
CA ALA A 23 4.38 13.79 -4.74
C ALA A 23 5.37 12.71 -4.29
N ALA A 24 6.12 12.97 -3.21
CA ALA A 24 7.02 11.99 -2.61
C ALA A 24 6.27 10.78 -2.04
N ALA A 25 5.14 11.01 -1.35
CA ALA A 25 4.31 9.94 -0.79
C ALA A 25 3.71 9.05 -1.88
N VAL A 26 3.19 9.63 -2.97
CA VAL A 26 2.69 8.88 -4.12
C VAL A 26 3.80 8.08 -4.80
N THR A 27 4.97 8.68 -5.02
CA THR A 27 6.11 8.00 -5.64
C THR A 27 6.57 6.80 -4.82
N LYS A 28 6.72 6.99 -3.50
CA LYS A 28 7.10 5.92 -2.57
C LYS A 28 6.02 4.85 -2.47
N GLY A 29 4.76 5.25 -2.48
CA GLY A 29 3.61 4.35 -2.53
C GLY A 29 3.68 3.43 -3.74
N TRP A 30 3.93 3.99 -4.93
CA TRP A 30 4.11 3.22 -6.16
C TRP A 30 5.29 2.26 -6.12
N GLN A 31 6.44 2.70 -5.60
CA GLN A 31 7.61 1.83 -5.42
C GLN A 31 7.29 0.65 -4.49
N SER A 32 6.54 0.92 -3.41
CA SER A 32 6.13 -0.11 -2.46
C SER A 32 5.16 -1.10 -3.09
N ILE A 33 4.14 -0.64 -3.82
CA ILE A 33 3.20 -1.52 -4.55
C ILE A 33 3.95 -2.40 -5.55
N ALA A 34 4.90 -1.84 -6.30
CA ALA A 34 5.69 -2.59 -7.26
C ALA A 34 6.55 -3.68 -6.58
N ALA A 35 7.15 -3.36 -5.43
CA ALA A 35 7.91 -4.33 -4.64
C ALA A 35 7.03 -5.47 -4.11
N GLU A 36 5.90 -5.15 -3.48
CA GLU A 36 4.98 -6.16 -2.94
C GLU A 36 4.38 -7.04 -4.03
N THR A 37 3.97 -6.46 -5.17
CA THR A 37 3.48 -7.22 -6.33
C THR A 37 4.54 -8.20 -6.86
N THR A 38 5.80 -7.76 -6.89
CA THR A 38 6.93 -8.60 -7.33
C THR A 38 7.16 -9.76 -6.37
N ASP A 39 7.14 -9.49 -5.07
CA ASP A 39 7.36 -10.51 -4.06
C ASP A 39 6.18 -11.50 -3.95
N TYR A 40 4.94 -11.02 -4.06
CA TYR A 40 3.75 -11.88 -4.20
C TYR A 40 3.84 -12.80 -5.41
N SER A 41 4.31 -12.28 -6.55
CA SER A 41 4.49 -13.06 -7.78
C SER A 41 5.53 -14.18 -7.60
N LYS A 42 6.69 -13.87 -6.99
CA LYS A 42 7.71 -14.88 -6.66
C LYS A 42 7.15 -15.95 -5.73
N LYS A 43 6.48 -15.54 -4.65
CA LYS A 43 5.87 -16.45 -3.67
C LYS A 43 4.84 -17.38 -4.31
N SER A 44 3.97 -16.83 -5.16
CA SER A 44 2.96 -17.59 -5.91
C SER A 44 3.58 -18.62 -6.84
N PHE A 45 4.67 -18.25 -7.53
CA PHE A 45 5.42 -19.17 -8.39
C PHE A 45 6.07 -20.29 -7.59
N GLU A 46 6.75 -19.98 -6.49
CA GLU A 46 7.38 -20.97 -5.61
C GLU A 46 6.36 -21.95 -5.03
N LYS A 47 5.21 -21.46 -4.55
CA LYS A 47 4.13 -22.33 -4.05
C LYS A 47 3.59 -23.27 -5.12
N SER A 48 3.40 -22.76 -6.34
CA SER A 48 2.93 -23.57 -7.47
C SER A 48 3.96 -24.64 -7.84
N ARG A 49 5.25 -24.29 -7.83
CA ARG A 49 6.35 -25.24 -8.06
C ARG A 49 6.37 -26.34 -6.99
N LEU A 50 6.27 -25.97 -5.72
CA LEU A 50 6.23 -26.91 -4.61
C LEU A 50 5.01 -27.83 -4.68
N LEU A 51 3.83 -27.31 -5.07
CA LEU A 51 2.66 -28.14 -5.31
C LEU A 51 2.92 -29.16 -6.41
N ALA A 52 3.49 -28.74 -7.56
CA ALA A 52 3.80 -29.64 -8.67
C ALA A 52 4.81 -30.72 -8.25
N GLU A 53 5.89 -30.36 -7.55
CA GLU A 53 6.88 -31.29 -7.01
C GLU A 53 6.22 -32.33 -6.08
N LYS A 54 5.32 -31.89 -5.19
CA LYS A 54 4.61 -32.78 -4.27
C LYS A 54 3.58 -33.66 -4.99
N LEU A 55 2.86 -33.13 -5.98
CA LEU A 55 1.88 -33.91 -6.75
C LEU A 55 2.51 -35.05 -7.56
N ILE A 56 3.76 -34.89 -8.00
CA ILE A 56 4.48 -35.96 -8.71
C ILE A 56 4.88 -37.11 -7.75
N THR A 57 5.05 -36.82 -6.47
CA THR A 57 5.54 -37.81 -5.48
C THR A 57 4.43 -38.59 -4.79
N VAL A 58 3.21 -38.05 -4.71
CA VAL A 58 2.06 -38.73 -4.10
C VAL A 58 1.53 -39.87 -4.97
N LYS A 59 1.20 -40.99 -4.32
CA LYS A 59 0.68 -42.19 -5.00
C LYS A 59 -0.82 -42.39 -4.81
N LYS A 60 -1.41 -41.68 -3.84
CA LYS A 60 -2.82 -41.79 -3.48
C LYS A 60 -3.56 -40.50 -3.82
N ILE A 61 -4.80 -40.64 -4.27
CA ILE A 61 -5.66 -39.51 -4.63
C ILE A 61 -5.98 -38.65 -3.41
N ASP A 62 -6.20 -39.26 -2.24
CA ASP A 62 -6.50 -38.52 -1.01
C ASP A 62 -5.35 -37.59 -0.58
N GLU A 63 -4.09 -38.01 -0.79
CA GLU A 63 -2.90 -37.19 -0.52
C GLU A 63 -2.80 -36.02 -1.51
N ALA A 64 -3.13 -36.25 -2.79
CA ALA A 64 -3.20 -35.19 -3.81
C ALA A 64 -4.29 -34.15 -3.49
N LEU A 65 -5.47 -34.60 -3.02
CA LEU A 65 -6.56 -33.71 -2.62
C LEU A 65 -6.19 -32.88 -1.39
N ALA A 66 -5.52 -33.46 -0.41
CA ALA A 66 -5.01 -32.73 0.75
C ALA A 66 -4.02 -31.63 0.32
N LEU A 67 -3.04 -31.96 -0.54
CA LEU A 67 -2.08 -30.98 -1.07
C LEU A 67 -2.75 -29.82 -1.83
N GLN A 68 -3.75 -30.13 -2.65
CA GLN A 68 -4.47 -29.12 -3.42
C GLN A 68 -5.34 -28.23 -2.51
N THR A 69 -5.95 -28.81 -1.47
CA THR A 69 -6.70 -28.08 -0.44
C THR A 69 -5.79 -27.14 0.36
N ASP A 70 -4.64 -27.63 0.80
CA ASP A 70 -3.65 -26.83 1.52
C ASP A 70 -3.12 -25.69 0.64
N PHE A 71 -2.83 -25.97 -0.63
CA PHE A 71 -2.45 -24.93 -1.59
C PHE A 71 -3.55 -23.87 -1.73
N ALA A 72 -4.81 -24.27 -1.91
CA ALA A 72 -5.92 -23.34 -2.06
C ALA A 72 -6.11 -22.46 -0.82
N LYS A 73 -6.06 -23.06 0.37
CA LYS A 73 -6.14 -22.32 1.64
C LYS A 73 -4.99 -21.31 1.76
N SER A 74 -3.78 -21.77 1.49
CA SER A 74 -2.58 -20.94 1.60
C SER A 74 -2.52 -19.83 0.54
N ALA A 75 -3.05 -20.07 -0.66
CA ALA A 75 -3.18 -19.06 -1.70
C ALA A 75 -4.21 -17.99 -1.32
N TYR A 76 -5.32 -18.39 -0.69
CA TYR A 76 -6.33 -17.45 -0.18
C TYR A 76 -5.78 -16.57 0.93
N GLU A 77 -5.08 -17.16 1.92
CA GLU A 77 -4.44 -16.41 3.02
C GLU A 77 -3.43 -15.39 2.48
N ASP A 78 -2.60 -15.79 1.52
CA ASP A 78 -1.64 -14.90 0.87
C ASP A 78 -2.32 -13.75 0.12
N PHE A 79 -3.37 -14.05 -0.63
CA PHE A 79 -4.11 -13.04 -1.40
C PHE A 79 -4.73 -12.00 -0.47
N VAL A 80 -5.38 -12.43 0.62
CA VAL A 80 -5.97 -11.52 1.60
C VAL A 80 -4.90 -10.66 2.26
N ALA A 81 -3.75 -11.24 2.60
CA ALA A 81 -2.63 -10.50 3.16
C ALA A 81 -2.12 -9.42 2.19
N GLU A 82 -1.90 -9.77 0.92
CA GLU A 82 -1.43 -8.84 -0.12
C GLU A 82 -2.46 -7.72 -0.38
N ALA A 83 -3.73 -8.07 -0.50
CA ALA A 83 -4.81 -7.10 -0.70
C ALA A 83 -4.92 -6.12 0.47
N THR A 84 -4.77 -6.61 1.71
CA THR A 84 -4.74 -5.76 2.92
C THR A 84 -3.57 -4.79 2.87
N LYS A 85 -2.38 -5.28 2.52
CA LYS A 85 -1.15 -4.49 2.45
C LYS A 85 -1.22 -3.38 1.38
N ILE A 86 -1.76 -3.70 0.21
CA ILE A 86 -2.04 -2.71 -0.84
C ILE A 86 -3.07 -1.68 -0.35
N GLY A 87 -4.14 -2.12 0.31
CA GLY A 87 -5.15 -1.23 0.88
C GLY A 87 -4.58 -0.25 1.91
N GLU A 88 -3.69 -0.72 2.78
CA GLU A 88 -2.95 0.11 3.75
C GLU A 88 -2.04 1.13 3.06
N LEU A 89 -1.34 0.74 1.99
CA LEU A 89 -0.51 1.65 1.20
C LEU A 89 -1.36 2.78 0.59
N TYR A 90 -2.51 2.46 0.00
CA TYR A 90 -3.43 3.47 -0.52
C TYR A 90 -3.97 4.39 0.58
N SER A 91 -4.36 3.84 1.73
CA SER A 91 -4.82 4.63 2.88
C SER A 91 -3.73 5.59 3.38
N SER A 92 -2.49 5.12 3.45
CA SER A 92 -1.33 5.93 3.86
C SER A 92 -1.09 7.10 2.89
N ILE A 93 -1.08 6.83 1.58
CA ILE A 93 -0.96 7.89 0.56
C ILE A 93 -2.08 8.92 0.72
N ALA A 94 -3.33 8.47 0.88
CA ALA A 94 -4.45 9.37 1.07
C ALA A 94 -4.26 10.26 2.31
N LYS A 95 -3.85 9.70 3.45
CA LYS A 95 -3.57 10.48 4.67
C LYS A 95 -2.48 11.54 4.44
N GLU A 96 -1.38 11.19 3.78
CA GLU A 96 -0.31 12.15 3.47
C GLU A 96 -0.79 13.28 2.55
N VAL A 97 -1.64 12.96 1.57
CA VAL A 97 -2.23 13.95 0.65
C VAL A 97 -3.24 14.86 1.34
N PHE A 98 -4.01 14.36 2.33
CA PHE A 98 -5.05 15.12 3.02
C PHE A 98 -4.56 15.91 4.26
N LYS A 99 -3.38 15.60 4.81
CA LYS A 99 -2.75 16.36 5.91
C LYS A 99 -2.79 17.89 5.75
N PRO A 100 -2.50 18.48 4.56
CA PRO A 100 -2.55 19.94 4.37
C PRO A 100 -3.94 20.54 4.59
N ILE A 101 -5.01 19.78 4.30
CA ILE A 101 -6.40 20.24 4.48
C ILE A 101 -6.77 20.27 5.98
N GLU A 102 -6.31 19.29 6.76
CA GLU A 102 -6.45 19.30 8.23
C GLU A 102 -5.67 20.46 8.86
N SER A 103 -4.47 20.76 8.38
CA SER A 103 -3.69 21.90 8.88
C SER A 103 -4.35 23.23 8.53
N ALA A 104 -4.87 23.39 7.30
CA ALA A 104 -5.55 24.61 6.88
C ALA A 104 -6.85 24.89 7.67
N THR A 105 -7.62 23.85 7.98
CA THR A 105 -8.86 23.97 8.78
C THR A 105 -8.58 24.31 10.25
N LYS A 106 -7.48 23.81 10.83
CA LYS A 106 -7.02 24.22 12.18
C LYS A 106 -6.57 25.67 12.23
N THR A 107 -5.85 26.15 11.22
CA THR A 107 -5.44 27.56 11.15
C THR A 107 -6.64 28.50 10.99
N PHE A 108 -7.67 28.08 10.25
CA PHE A 108 -8.88 28.89 10.07
C PHE A 108 -9.75 28.95 11.34
N THR A 109 -9.88 27.84 12.07
CA THR A 109 -10.66 27.78 13.33
C THR A 109 -9.94 28.40 14.52
N ALA A 110 -8.60 28.53 14.50
CA ALA A 110 -7.84 29.27 15.50
C ALA A 110 -7.83 30.80 15.28
N ALA A 111 -8.37 31.26 14.14
CA ALA A 111 -8.41 32.68 13.76
C ALA A 111 -9.78 33.36 14.02
N GLU A 112 -10.78 32.62 14.54
CA GLU A 112 -12.03 33.13 15.13
C GLU A 112 -11.91 33.24 16.66
#